data_AF-A0A428YRC3-F1
#
_entry.id   AF-A0A428YRC3-F1
#
_cell.length_a   1.000
_cell.length_b   1.000
_cell.length_c   1.000
_cell.angle_alpha   90.00
_cell.angle_beta   90.00
_cell.angle_gamma   90.00
#
_symmetry.space_group_name_H-M   'P 1'
#
loop_
_entity.id
_entity.type
_entity.pdbx_description
1 polymer ?
#
loop_
_entity_poly.entity_id
_entity_poly.type
_entity_poly.pdbx_seq_one_letter_code
_entity_poly.pdbx_strand_id
1 'polypeptide(L)'
;MDWLHPLLGTTTVDGRASQAYIVALQHVVVTLDGDPAWQRWWDAAGVPECELGIVAEGPLDHLRPSADICKASGKLRANFTCAAPAAGTRRPAELFPLAVHEVTGMFEVIREAMGLGALPPVPPLPDLPDHPREPEVTRKAVAPESGEADPLGYLTLTQIREFFGDGTPPA
;
A
#
# COMPACT_ATOMS: atom_id res chain seq x y z
N MET A 1 -18.52 -8.80 -1.73
CA MET A 1 -17.34 -9.28 -2.47
C MET A 1 -16.34 -8.18 -2.30
N ASP A 2 -15.22 -8.50 -1.66
CA ASP A 2 -14.15 -7.55 -1.37
C ASP A 2 -13.35 -7.39 -2.65
N TRP A 3 -13.34 -6.18 -3.22
CA TRP A 3 -12.71 -5.92 -4.52
C TRP A 3 -11.27 -5.43 -4.33
N LEU A 4 -10.95 -4.93 -3.13
CA LEU A 4 -9.66 -4.39 -2.77
C LEU A 4 -8.98 -5.28 -1.72
N HIS A 5 -7.81 -5.78 -2.07
CA HIS A 5 -7.00 -6.66 -1.24
C HIS A 5 -5.72 -5.93 -0.82
N PRO A 6 -5.70 -5.29 0.36
CA PRO A 6 -4.48 -4.65 0.87
C PRO A 6 -3.43 -5.67 1.25
N LEU A 7 -2.20 -5.45 0.81
CA LEU A 7 -1.01 -6.13 1.31
C LEU A 7 -0.10 -5.08 1.94
N LEU A 8 0.08 -5.14 3.26
CA LEU A 8 0.85 -4.13 3.99
C LEU A 8 2.24 -4.67 4.32
N GLY A 9 3.24 -3.85 4.04
CA GLY A 9 4.65 -4.18 4.18
C GLY A 9 5.44 -3.10 4.91
N THR A 10 6.56 -3.48 5.51
CA THR A 10 7.56 -2.51 5.97
C THR A 10 8.98 -3.05 5.84
N THR A 11 9.90 -2.15 5.50
CA THR A 11 11.35 -2.38 5.40
C THR A 11 12.08 -2.28 6.73
N THR A 12 11.48 -1.66 7.75
CA THR A 12 12.14 -1.47 9.05
C THR A 12 12.05 -2.72 9.93
N VAL A 13 13.19 -3.41 10.10
CA VAL A 13 13.34 -4.62 10.94
C VAL A 13 13.07 -4.32 12.42
N ASP A 14 13.39 -3.10 12.87
CA ASP A 14 13.16 -2.66 14.24
C ASP A 14 11.66 -2.43 14.56
N GLY A 15 10.77 -2.64 13.59
CA GLY A 15 9.31 -2.57 13.77
C GLY A 15 8.75 -1.17 14.02
N ARG A 16 9.54 -0.11 13.75
CA ARG A 16 9.19 1.28 14.05
C ARG A 16 8.93 2.17 12.83
N ALA A 17 8.77 1.65 11.61
CA ALA A 17 7.83 2.31 10.70
C ALA A 17 6.50 2.30 11.46
N SER A 18 6.09 3.49 11.92
CA SER A 18 5.16 3.63 13.05
C SER A 18 3.98 2.71 12.84
N GLN A 19 3.81 1.70 13.69
CA GLN A 19 2.69 0.74 13.61
C GLN A 19 1.35 1.47 13.49
N ALA A 20 1.25 2.66 14.11
CA ALA A 20 0.12 3.55 13.98
C ALA A 20 -0.14 4.04 12.55
N TYR A 21 0.91 4.26 11.76
CA TYR A 21 0.82 4.61 10.34
C TYR A 21 0.29 3.44 9.49
N ILE A 22 0.78 2.22 9.72
CA ILE A 22 0.27 1.04 9.01
C ILE A 22 -1.21 0.80 9.34
N VAL A 23 -1.59 0.94 10.62
CA VAL A 23 -3.00 0.87 11.05
C VAL A 23 -3.83 1.96 10.35
N ALA A 24 -3.32 3.19 10.25
CA ALA A 24 -4.00 4.27 9.55
C ALA A 24 -4.20 3.96 8.06
N LEU A 25 -3.18 3.47 7.36
CA LEU A 25 -3.27 3.04 5.97
C LEU A 25 -4.29 1.93 5.79
N GLN A 26 -4.22 0.88 6.63
CA GLN A 26 -5.18 -0.23 6.58
C GLN A 26 -6.61 0.27 6.76
N HIS A 27 -6.83 1.16 7.73
CA HIS A 27 -8.16 1.67 8.06
C HIS A 27 -8.76 2.46 6.89
N VAL A 28 -7.96 3.29 6.23
CA VAL A 28 -8.39 4.00 5.02
C VAL A 28 -8.75 2.99 3.93
N VAL A 29 -7.86 2.03 3.63
CA VAL A 29 -8.09 1.05 2.57
C VAL A 29 -9.35 0.21 2.81
N VAL A 30 -9.55 -0.29 4.04
CA VAL A 30 -10.77 -1.04 4.42
C VAL A 30 -12.02 -0.16 4.29
N THR A 31 -11.92 1.13 4.62
CA THR A 31 -13.05 2.05 4.45
C THR A 31 -13.39 2.25 2.98
N LEU A 32 -12.39 2.34 2.08
CA LEU A 32 -12.61 2.44 0.65
C LEU A 32 -13.18 1.15 0.04
N ASP A 33 -12.68 -0.02 0.48
CA ASP A 33 -13.17 -1.33 0.03
C ASP A 33 -14.68 -1.48 0.31
N GLY A 34 -15.12 -1.04 1.50
CA GLY A 34 -16.51 -1.07 1.91
C GLY A 34 -17.42 0.02 1.33
N ASP A 35 -16.89 1.00 0.58
CA ASP A 35 -17.68 2.12 0.08
C ASP A 35 -18.31 1.83 -1.31
N PRO A 36 -19.65 1.98 -1.46
CA PRO A 36 -20.32 1.68 -2.73
C PRO A 36 -19.95 2.60 -3.90
N ALA A 37 -19.52 3.84 -3.66
CA ALA A 37 -19.11 4.73 -4.74
C ALA A 37 -17.74 4.34 -5.28
N TRP A 38 -16.82 3.97 -4.39
CA TRP A 38 -15.52 3.39 -4.74
C TRP A 38 -15.66 2.06 -5.46
N GLN A 39 -16.53 1.16 -4.98
CA GLN A 39 -16.81 -0.10 -5.68
C GLN A 39 -17.35 0.12 -7.09
N ARG A 40 -18.35 1.01 -7.28
CA ARG A 40 -18.89 1.30 -8.62
C ARG A 40 -17.86 1.93 -9.56
N TRP A 41 -16.99 2.79 -9.02
CA TRP A 41 -15.91 3.38 -9.79
C TRP A 41 -14.92 2.30 -10.25
N TRP A 42 -14.59 1.35 -9.37
CA TRP A 42 -13.73 0.23 -9.70
C TRP A 42 -14.38 -0.74 -10.70
N ASP A 43 -15.68 -1.03 -10.56
CA ASP A 43 -16.42 -1.87 -11.51
C ASP A 43 -16.33 -1.34 -12.96
N ALA A 44 -16.30 0.00 -13.13
CA ALA A 44 -16.13 0.64 -14.42
C ALA A 44 -14.75 0.36 -15.06
N ALA A 45 -13.75 -0.04 -14.28
CA ALA A 45 -12.45 -0.47 -14.77
C ALA A 45 -12.49 -1.84 -15.47
N GLY A 46 -13.56 -2.61 -15.29
CA GLY A 46 -13.71 -3.95 -15.86
C GLY A 46 -12.68 -4.95 -15.34
N VAL A 47 -12.16 -4.72 -14.12
CA VAL A 47 -11.26 -5.63 -13.42
C VAL A 47 -11.93 -6.02 -12.11
N PRO A 48 -12.17 -7.32 -11.85
CA PRO A 48 -12.89 -7.75 -10.65
C PRO A 48 -12.15 -7.48 -9.34
N GLU A 49 -10.81 -7.48 -9.34
CA GLU A 49 -10.00 -7.41 -8.12
C GLU A 49 -8.79 -6.48 -8.27
N CYS A 50 -8.47 -5.77 -7.18
CA CYS A 50 -7.29 -4.95 -7.00
C CYS A 50 -6.48 -5.47 -5.81
N GLU A 51 -5.26 -5.96 -6.03
CA GLU A 51 -4.26 -6.11 -4.98
C GLU A 51 -3.50 -4.80 -4.83
N LEU A 52 -3.59 -4.17 -3.66
CA LEU A 52 -2.87 -2.95 -3.34
C LEU A 52 -1.77 -3.26 -2.33
N GLY A 53 -0.55 -3.43 -2.82
CA GLY A 53 0.63 -3.57 -2.00
C GLY A 53 1.15 -2.20 -1.55
N ILE A 54 1.31 -1.99 -0.25
CA ILE A 54 1.87 -0.75 0.30
C ILE A 54 3.04 -1.11 1.21
N VAL A 55 4.24 -0.69 0.82
CA VAL A 55 5.45 -0.84 1.63
C VAL A 55 5.76 0.50 2.29
N ALA A 56 5.67 0.55 3.62
CA ALA A 56 6.07 1.72 4.39
C ALA A 56 7.56 1.67 4.72
N GLU A 57 8.26 2.69 4.24
CA GLU A 57 9.72 2.77 4.25
C GLU A 57 10.21 3.63 5.42
N GLY A 58 11.31 3.25 6.06
CA GLY A 58 11.87 4.03 7.15
C GLY A 58 12.37 5.40 6.67
N PRO A 59 12.46 6.42 7.55
CA PRO A 59 12.97 7.75 7.18
C PRO A 59 14.40 7.77 6.63
N LEU A 60 15.18 6.71 6.89
CA LEU A 60 16.55 6.53 6.43
C LEU A 60 16.65 5.63 5.19
N ASP A 61 15.55 4.98 4.81
CA ASP A 61 15.48 4.21 3.59
C ASP A 61 15.27 5.25 2.49
N HIS A 62 16.33 5.61 1.76
CA HIS A 62 16.31 6.64 0.70
C HIS A 62 15.52 6.21 -0.55
N LEU A 63 14.46 5.46 -0.35
CA LEU A 63 13.65 4.87 -1.39
C LEU A 63 12.73 5.95 -1.99
N ARG A 64 12.70 6.03 -3.32
CA ARG A 64 11.75 6.91 -4.01
C ARG A 64 10.39 6.24 -4.05
N PRO A 65 9.29 7.02 -4.00
CA PRO A 65 7.98 6.52 -4.36
C PRO A 65 8.06 5.82 -5.70
N SER A 66 7.69 4.55 -5.70
CA SER A 66 7.77 3.67 -6.85
C SER A 66 6.45 2.91 -6.94
N ALA A 67 6.02 2.66 -8.18
CA ALA A 67 4.78 1.99 -8.47
C ALA A 67 5.05 0.88 -9.48
N ASP A 68 4.63 -0.34 -9.15
CA ASP A 68 4.53 -1.43 -10.12
C ASP A 68 3.06 -1.78 -10.31
N ILE A 69 2.56 -1.59 -11.53
CA ILE A 69 1.16 -1.87 -11.88
C ILE A 69 1.16 -2.92 -12.98
N CYS A 70 0.59 -4.09 -12.68
CA CYS A 70 0.41 -5.15 -13.65
C CYS A 70 -1.04 -5.65 -13.64
N LYS A 71 -1.54 -5.99 -14.83
CA LYS A 71 -2.82 -6.67 -15.01
C LYS A 71 -2.52 -8.10 -15.41
N ALA A 72 -2.78 -9.06 -14.53
CA ALA A 72 -2.54 -10.47 -14.77
C ALA A 72 -3.71 -11.30 -14.22
N SER A 73 -4.11 -12.34 -14.95
CA SER A 73 -5.12 -13.31 -14.50
C SER A 73 -6.46 -12.70 -14.07
N GLY A 74 -6.87 -11.58 -14.68
CA GLY A 74 -8.11 -10.90 -14.32
C GLY A 74 -8.03 -10.03 -13.05
N LYS A 75 -6.84 -9.83 -12.48
CA LYS A 75 -6.60 -8.98 -11.31
C LYS A 75 -5.65 -7.83 -11.66
N LEU A 76 -5.84 -6.67 -11.04
CA LEU A 76 -4.82 -5.63 -10.99
C LEU A 76 -3.96 -5.86 -9.75
N ARG A 77 -2.64 -5.88 -9.91
CA ARG A 77 -1.71 -5.79 -8.79
C ARG A 77 -0.96 -4.47 -8.91
N ALA A 78 -1.06 -3.65 -7.87
CA ALA A 78 -0.43 -2.35 -7.78
C ALA A 78 0.36 -2.28 -6.48
N ASN A 79 1.69 -2.23 -6.59
CA ASN A 79 2.58 -2.15 -5.44
C ASN A 79 3.20 -0.76 -5.36
N PHE A 80 3.10 -0.14 -4.19
CA PHE A 80 3.60 1.20 -3.92
C PHE A 80 4.54 1.22 -2.74
N THR A 81 5.47 2.16 -2.80
CA THR A 81 6.28 2.55 -1.65
C THR A 81 5.86 3.91 -1.12
N CYS A 82 5.85 4.07 0.20
CA CYS A 82 5.58 5.34 0.85
C CYS A 82 6.53 5.58 2.02
N ALA A 83 6.98 6.82 2.19
CA ALA A 83 7.85 7.19 3.29
C ALA A 83 7.06 7.21 4.59
N ALA A 84 7.41 6.33 5.54
CA ALA A 84 6.79 6.34 6.85
C ALA A 84 7.15 7.64 7.59
N PRO A 85 6.18 8.28 8.27
CA PRO A 85 6.49 9.43 9.11
C PRO A 85 7.46 9.01 10.21
N ALA A 86 8.31 9.93 10.65
CA ALA A 86 9.27 9.69 11.72
C ALA A 86 8.58 9.05 12.94
N ALA A 87 9.21 8.00 13.48
CA ALA A 87 8.68 7.26 14.61
C ALA A 87 8.39 8.22 15.78
N GLY A 88 7.13 8.29 16.18
CA GLY A 88 6.65 9.12 17.29
C GLY A 88 5.44 8.47 17.94
N THR A 89 5.07 8.93 19.13
CA THR A 89 3.95 8.42 19.94
C THR A 89 2.57 8.79 19.37
N ARG A 90 2.47 9.07 18.06
CA ARG A 90 1.23 9.51 17.43
C ARG A 90 0.22 8.37 17.42
N ARG A 91 -1.03 8.70 17.69
CA ARG A 91 -2.13 7.74 17.55
C ARG A 91 -2.46 7.54 16.07
N PRO A 92 -2.95 6.37 15.65
CA PRO A 92 -3.29 6.13 14.24
C PRO A 92 -4.27 7.17 13.67
N ALA A 93 -5.26 7.61 14.46
CA ALA A 93 -6.23 8.62 14.04
C ALA A 93 -5.60 9.98 13.68
N GLU A 94 -4.48 10.34 14.31
CA GLU A 94 -3.74 11.57 13.98
C GLU A 94 -3.02 11.47 12.62
N LEU A 95 -2.87 10.25 12.10
CA LEU A 95 -2.23 9.94 10.82
C LEU A 95 -3.23 9.75 9.69
N PHE A 96 -4.54 9.78 9.97
CA PHE A 96 -5.58 9.64 8.95
C PHE A 96 -5.48 10.64 7.80
N PRO A 97 -5.25 11.95 8.02
CA PRO A 97 -5.10 12.87 6.89
C PRO A 97 -3.96 12.50 5.96
N LEU A 98 -2.84 12.00 6.52
CA LEU A 98 -1.70 11.52 5.75
C LEU A 98 -2.04 10.22 5.01
N ALA A 99 -2.60 9.23 5.71
CA ALA A 99 -2.99 7.96 5.11
C ALA A 99 -4.03 8.13 3.98
N VAL A 100 -4.98 9.05 4.13
CA VAL A 100 -5.95 9.40 3.09
C VAL A 100 -5.24 9.99 1.87
N HIS A 101 -4.33 10.94 2.08
CA HIS A 101 -3.56 11.54 1.00
C HIS A 101 -2.75 10.49 0.22
N GLU A 102 -2.06 9.59 0.93
CA GLU A 102 -1.23 8.54 0.34
C GLU A 102 -2.07 7.53 -0.45
N VAL A 103 -3.11 6.97 0.16
CA VAL A 103 -3.97 5.97 -0.50
C VAL A 103 -4.70 6.57 -1.71
N THR A 104 -5.23 7.78 -1.60
CA THR A 104 -5.84 8.45 -2.77
C THR A 104 -4.83 8.78 -3.85
N GLY A 105 -3.61 9.19 -3.49
CA GLY A 105 -2.51 9.37 -4.44
C GLY A 105 -2.17 8.08 -5.20
N MET A 106 -2.14 6.93 -4.52
CA MET A 106 -1.93 5.62 -5.15
C MET A 106 -3.06 5.28 -6.14
N PHE A 107 -4.32 5.53 -5.75
CA PHE A 107 -5.46 5.33 -6.64
C PHE A 107 -5.50 6.32 -7.80
N GLU A 108 -4.98 7.54 -7.65
CA GLU A 108 -4.78 8.47 -8.77
C GLU A 108 -3.78 7.91 -9.78
N VAL A 109 -2.67 7.32 -9.32
CA VAL A 109 -1.70 6.65 -10.21
C VAL A 109 -2.37 5.48 -10.95
N ILE A 110 -3.16 4.66 -10.24
CA ILE A 110 -3.93 3.56 -10.85
C ILE A 110 -4.92 4.11 -11.88
N ARG A 111 -5.66 5.18 -11.54
CA ARG A 111 -6.63 5.84 -12.42
C ARG A 111 -5.96 6.26 -13.72
N GLU A 112 -4.81 6.92 -13.65
CA GLU A 112 -4.07 7.36 -14.84
C GLU A 112 -3.56 6.19 -15.66
N ALA A 113 -2.98 5.17 -15.01
CA ALA A 113 -2.46 3.99 -15.69
C ALA A 113 -3.56 3.19 -16.41
N MET A 114 -4.77 3.15 -15.84
CA MET A 114 -5.91 2.41 -16.38
C MET A 114 -6.85 3.25 -17.26
N GLY A 115 -6.66 4.57 -17.33
CA GLY A 115 -7.54 5.48 -18.06
C GLY A 115 -8.95 5.60 -17.45
N LEU A 116 -9.07 5.54 -16.13
CA LEU A 116 -10.35 5.61 -15.41
C LEU A 116 -10.83 7.05 -15.22
N GLY A 117 -12.12 7.20 -14.94
CA GLY A 117 -12.73 8.48 -14.56
C GLY A 117 -12.22 8.98 -13.20
N ALA A 118 -12.58 10.22 -12.84
CA ALA A 118 -12.17 10.83 -11.57
C ALA A 118 -12.52 9.96 -10.35
N LEU A 119 -11.66 9.99 -9.32
CA LEU A 119 -11.89 9.27 -8.08
C LEU A 119 -13.18 9.74 -7.39
N PRO A 120 -13.94 8.84 -6.74
CA PRO A 120 -15.00 9.22 -5.83
C PRO A 120 -14.43 9.97 -4.61
N PRO A 121 -15.26 10.77 -3.91
CA PRO A 121 -14.83 11.36 -2.65
C PRO A 121 -14.51 10.27 -1.61
N VAL A 122 -13.56 10.55 -0.73
CA VAL A 122 -13.24 9.66 0.38
C VAL A 122 -14.40 9.67 1.38
N PRO A 123 -15.00 8.51 1.71
CA PRO A 123 -16.05 8.43 2.72
C PRO A 123 -15.52 8.85 4.11
N PRO A 124 -16.41 9.26 5.04
CA PRO A 124 -16.01 9.51 6.42
C PRO A 124 -15.34 8.27 7.02
N LEU A 125 -14.15 8.43 7.58
CA LEU A 125 -13.46 7.34 8.25
C LEU A 125 -14.16 7.05 9.59
N PRO A 126 -14.55 5.79 9.87
CA PRO A 126 -15.10 5.43 11.16
C PRO A 126 -14.05 5.61 12.26
N ASP A 127 -14.49 5.83 13.49
CA ASP A 127 -13.58 5.91 14.64
C ASP A 127 -12.81 4.59 14.81
N LEU A 128 -11.53 4.68 15.13
CA LEU A 128 -10.75 3.50 15.50
C LEU A 128 -11.11 3.08 16.93
N PRO A 129 -11.27 1.77 17.18
CA PRO A 129 -11.35 1.28 18.55
C PRO A 129 -10.04 1.61 19.29
N ASP A 130 -10.11 1.80 20.61
CA ASP A 130 -8.96 2.16 21.44
C ASP A 130 -7.79 1.15 21.33
N HIS A 131 -8.09 -0.09 20.95
CA HIS A 131 -7.13 -1.17 20.74
C HIS A 131 -7.40 -1.80 19.37
N PRO A 132 -6.96 -1.17 18.27
CA PRO A 132 -7.18 -1.71 16.94
C PRO A 132 -6.40 -3.02 16.81
N ARG A 133 -7.03 -4.02 16.19
CA ARG A 133 -6.37 -5.28 15.85
C ARG A 133 -5.15 -4.96 14.99
N GLU A 134 -4.01 -5.54 15.34
CA GLU A 134 -2.80 -5.33 14.57
C GLU A 134 -2.97 -5.90 13.15
N PRO A 135 -2.64 -5.13 12.10
CA PRO A 135 -2.60 -5.65 10.74
C PRO A 135 -1.62 -6.81 10.64
N GLU A 136 -1.93 -7.76 9.76
CA GLU A 136 -0.91 -8.65 9.23
C GLU A 136 0.02 -7.81 8.35
N VAL A 137 1.29 -7.73 8.72
CA VAL A 137 2.30 -6.91 8.03
C VAL A 137 3.47 -7.78 7.64
N THR A 138 3.78 -7.81 6.34
CA THR A 138 4.99 -8.43 5.82
C THR A 138 6.19 -7.57 6.20
N ARG A 139 7.07 -8.13 7.04
CA ARG A 139 8.32 -7.48 7.47
C ARG A 139 9.48 -8.14 6.74
N LYS A 140 10.18 -7.40 5.89
CA LYS A 140 11.40 -7.86 5.23
C LYS A 140 12.49 -6.82 5.43
N ALA A 141 13.65 -7.26 5.91
CA ALA A 141 14.84 -6.43 5.88
C ALA A 141 15.21 -6.18 4.42
N VAL A 142 15.53 -4.93 4.06
CA VAL A 142 16.27 -4.70 2.82
C VAL A 142 17.68 -5.22 3.07
N ALA A 143 17.99 -6.42 2.58
CA ALA A 143 19.33 -6.96 2.68
C ALA A 143 20.29 -6.05 1.90
N PRO A 144 21.42 -5.61 2.48
CA PRO A 144 22.49 -5.09 1.67
C PRO A 144 23.09 -6.27 0.88
N GLU A 145 22.94 -6.22 -0.45
CA GLU A 145 23.67 -6.99 -1.48
C GLU A 145 23.11 -8.39 -1.85
N SER A 146 22.80 -8.64 -3.13
CA SER A 146 23.80 -9.08 -4.10
C SER A 146 23.45 -8.69 -5.55
N GLY A 147 24.31 -7.91 -6.20
CA GLY A 147 24.47 -7.88 -7.66
C GLY A 147 23.61 -6.91 -8.48
N GLU A 148 22.45 -6.50 -7.98
CA GLU A 148 21.56 -5.54 -8.69
C GLU A 148 21.09 -4.41 -7.76
N ALA A 149 21.98 -4.00 -6.86
CA ALA A 149 21.79 -2.75 -6.14
C ALA A 149 21.93 -1.61 -7.13
N ASP A 150 20.84 -0.87 -7.37
CA ASP A 150 20.98 0.51 -7.80
C ASP A 150 21.96 1.18 -6.81
N PRO A 151 23.06 1.83 -7.26
CA PRO A 151 24.20 2.27 -6.43
C PRO A 151 23.89 3.20 -5.24
N LEU A 152 22.62 3.40 -4.92
CA LEU A 152 22.09 4.33 -3.95
C LEU A 152 21.18 3.65 -2.89
N GLY A 153 21.12 2.31 -2.85
CA GLY A 153 20.45 1.57 -1.76
C GLY A 153 18.94 1.43 -1.93
N TYR A 154 18.48 1.25 -3.17
CA TYR A 154 17.05 1.30 -3.52
C TYR A 154 16.40 -0.08 -3.66
N LEU A 155 15.08 -0.14 -3.42
CA LEU A 155 14.24 -1.24 -3.88
C LEU A 155 14.00 -1.05 -5.37
N THR A 156 14.49 -1.98 -6.18
CA THR A 156 14.18 -2.06 -7.60
C THR A 156 12.72 -2.49 -7.79
N LEU A 157 12.14 -2.22 -8.96
CA LEU A 157 10.79 -2.71 -9.32
C LEU A 157 10.67 -4.24 -9.11
N THR A 158 11.74 -4.99 -9.35
CA THR A 158 11.82 -6.43 -9.09
C THR A 158 11.68 -6.75 -7.59
N GLN A 159 12.37 -6.01 -6.73
CA GLN A 159 12.29 -6.22 -5.28
C GLN A 159 10.90 -5.87 -4.72
N ILE A 160 10.21 -4.89 -5.31
CA ILE A 160 8.83 -4.54 -4.94
C ILE A 160 7.85 -5.65 -5.33
N ARG A 161 7.99 -6.23 -6.52
CA ARG A 161 7.20 -7.40 -6.97
C ARG A 161 7.41 -8.60 -6.05
N GLU A 162 8.67 -8.89 -5.71
CA GLU A 162 9.04 -9.99 -4.83
C GLU A 162 8.71 -9.73 -3.35
N PHE A 163 8.43 -8.48 -2.96
CA PHE A 163 8.19 -8.11 -1.56
C PHE A 163 7.00 -8.87 -1.00
N PHE A 164 5.90 -8.93 -1.75
CA PHE A 164 4.69 -9.67 -1.38
C PHE A 164 4.62 -11.09 -1.98
N GLY A 165 5.61 -11.45 -2.81
CA GLY A 165 5.68 -12.72 -3.52
C GLY A 165 4.95 -12.66 -4.87
N ASP A 166 5.67 -12.95 -5.95
CA ASP A 166 5.02 -13.39 -7.16
C ASP A 166 4.52 -14.80 -6.94
N GLY A 167 3.22 -15.01 -7.12
CA GLY A 167 2.63 -16.34 -7.15
C GLY A 167 3.13 -17.09 -8.36
N THR A 168 4.40 -17.51 -8.34
CA THR A 168 4.90 -18.56 -9.22
C THR A 168 4.60 -19.86 -8.50
N PRO A 169 3.61 -20.66 -8.94
CA PRO A 169 3.51 -22.01 -8.42
C PRO A 169 4.82 -22.72 -8.77
N PRO A 170 5.41 -23.49 -7.83
CA PRO A 170 6.57 -24.30 -8.16
C PRO A 170 6.19 -25.22 -9.34
N ALA A 171 7.06 -25.24 -10.35
CA ALA A 171 6.99 -26.20 -11.45
C ALA A 171 7.14 -27.64 -10.94
#